data_AF-A0A483HRQ3-F1
#
_entry.id   AF-A0A483HRQ3-F1
#
_cell.length_a   1.000
_cell.length_b   1.000
_cell.length_c   1.000
_cell.angle_alpha   90.00
_cell.angle_beta   90.00
_cell.angle_gamma   90.00
#
_symmetry.space_group_name_H-M   'P 1'
#
loop_
_entity.id
_entity.type
_entity.pdbx_description
1 polymer ?
#
loop_
_entity_poly.entity_id
_entity_poly.type
_entity_poly.pdbx_seq_one_letter_code
_entity_poly.pdbx_strand_id
1 'polypeptide(L)'
;MELKLRDFNNGGDINVNGDFNVNDNSKGEFKLYIHCTNEELLADRPFRAENIKIEQRKKIQRLKPLYALTILLAFAAAIWAMYNGKTDLITILMGAVSAFLGYQSLIATIEPNTFQKEEQAAVNEISKILKQRRVE
;
A
#
# COMPACT_ATOMS: atom_id res chain seq x y z
N MET A 1 18.05 -28.69 2.90
CA MET A 1 19.37 -28.34 2.34
C MET A 1 19.59 -26.89 2.70
N GLU A 2 20.53 -26.61 3.61
CA GLU A 2 20.78 -25.28 4.18
C GLU A 2 21.26 -24.27 3.13
N LEU A 3 20.70 -23.07 3.16
CA LEU A 3 21.23 -21.89 2.46
C LEU A 3 22.47 -21.40 3.21
N LYS A 4 23.65 -21.74 2.68
CA LYS A 4 24.94 -21.29 3.20
C LYS A 4 25.19 -19.85 2.72
N LEU A 5 24.83 -18.85 3.52
CA LEU A 5 25.36 -17.49 3.38
C LEU A 5 26.87 -17.55 3.62
N ARG A 6 27.66 -17.11 2.64
CA ARG A 6 29.12 -17.04 2.76
C ARG A 6 29.43 -15.71 3.46
N ASP A 7 29.86 -15.80 4.71
CA ASP A 7 30.29 -14.64 5.49
C ASP A 7 31.45 -13.93 4.78
N PHE A 8 31.29 -12.64 4.48
CA PHE A 8 32.40 -11.78 4.09
C PHE A 8 33.08 -11.28 5.36
N ASN A 9 34.01 -12.09 5.88
CA ASN A 9 34.88 -11.67 6.98
C ASN A 9 36.03 -10.83 6.43
N ASN A 10 36.00 -9.51 6.62
CA ASN A 10 37.14 -8.63 6.36
C ASN A 10 37.85 -8.31 7.68
N GLY A 11 38.57 -9.29 8.21
CA GLY A 11 39.26 -9.24 9.50
C GLY A 11 40.57 -8.44 9.53
N GLY A 12 40.69 -7.35 8.77
CA GLY A 12 41.85 -6.45 8.81
C GLY A 12 42.57 -6.34 7.46
N ASP A 13 42.73 -5.08 7.03
CA ASP A 13 43.48 -4.54 5.89
C ASP A 13 43.41 -5.29 4.56
N ILE A 14 42.46 -4.86 3.73
CA ILE A 14 42.56 -5.03 2.28
C ILE A 14 43.63 -4.04 1.78
N ASN A 15 44.88 -4.47 1.65
CA ASN A 15 45.89 -3.69 0.95
C ASN A 15 45.83 -4.00 -0.56
N VAL A 16 45.06 -3.18 -1.29
CA VAL A 16 44.96 -3.29 -2.75
C VAL A 16 46.09 -2.49 -3.38
N ASN A 17 47.11 -3.18 -3.88
CA ASN A 17 48.25 -2.56 -4.57
C ASN A 17 48.03 -2.46 -6.09
N GLY A 18 46.80 -2.12 -6.51
CA GLY A 18 46.32 -2.08 -7.89
C GLY A 18 44.81 -1.75 -7.96
N ASP A 19 44.17 -1.94 -9.11
CA ASP A 19 42.72 -1.71 -9.24
C ASP A 19 41.91 -2.87 -8.62
N PHE A 20 41.14 -2.58 -7.58
CA PHE A 20 40.18 -3.51 -6.98
C PHE A 20 38.86 -3.44 -7.74
N ASN A 21 38.53 -4.52 -8.46
CA ASN A 21 37.26 -4.59 -9.18
C ASN A 21 36.42 -5.76 -8.64
N VAL A 22 35.33 -5.43 -7.93
CA VAL A 22 34.33 -6.40 -7.48
C VAL A 22 33.29 -6.52 -8.57
N ASN A 23 33.38 -7.60 -9.35
CA ASN A 23 32.32 -7.93 -10.30
C ASN A 23 31.33 -8.87 -9.59
N ASP A 24 30.28 -8.28 -9.02
CA ASP A 24 29.17 -9.04 -8.46
C ASP A 24 28.34 -9.64 -9.60
N ASN A 25 28.75 -10.84 -10.04
CA ASN A 25 28.03 -11.65 -11.01
C ASN A 25 26.86 -12.41 -10.38
N SER A 26 26.38 -11.98 -9.20
CA SER A 26 25.08 -12.44 -8.71
C SER A 26 24.06 -12.12 -9.79
N LYS A 27 23.35 -13.15 -10.24
CA LYS A 27 22.20 -12.96 -11.13
C LYS A 27 21.17 -12.20 -10.29
N GLY A 28 21.25 -10.87 -10.30
CA GLY A 28 20.29 -10.03 -9.61
C GLY A 28 18.92 -10.38 -10.17
N GLU A 29 18.12 -11.07 -9.38
CA GLU A 29 16.74 -11.46 -9.75
C GLU A 29 15.87 -10.22 -10.04
N PHE A 30 16.37 -9.03 -9.68
CA PHE A 30 15.70 -7.75 -9.84
C PHE A 30 16.58 -6.78 -10.62
N LYS A 31 16.03 -6.28 -11.73
CA LYS A 31 16.62 -5.27 -12.60
C LYS A 31 16.09 -3.89 -12.18
N LEU A 32 16.97 -2.93 -11.96
CA LEU A 32 16.56 -1.54 -11.72
C LEU A 32 15.79 -1.00 -12.93
N TYR A 33 14.74 -0.21 -12.71
CA TYR A 33 13.89 0.31 -13.79
C TYR A 33 14.66 1.11 -14.86
N ILE A 34 15.72 1.80 -14.45
CA ILE A 34 16.59 2.54 -15.37
C ILE A 34 17.26 1.64 -16.41
N HIS A 35 17.44 0.35 -16.11
CA HIS A 35 18.04 -0.63 -17.00
C HIS A 35 17.00 -1.41 -17.81
N CYS A 36 15.72 -1.38 -17.42
CA CYS A 36 14.63 -2.06 -18.12
C CYS A 36 14.41 -1.49 -19.54
N THR A 37 13.98 -2.32 -20.48
CA THR A 37 13.60 -1.85 -21.83
C THR A 37 12.28 -1.09 -21.79
N ASN A 38 11.96 -0.37 -22.86
CA ASN A 38 10.71 0.38 -22.92
C ASN A 38 9.50 -0.56 -22.91
N GLU A 39 9.57 -1.73 -23.57
CA GLU A 39 8.47 -2.70 -23.55
C GLU A 39 8.26 -3.29 -22.14
N GLU A 40 9.34 -3.63 -21.43
CA GLU A 40 9.29 -4.11 -20.04
C GLU A 40 8.60 -3.09 -19.13
N LEU A 41 8.97 -1.81 -19.25
CA LEU A 41 8.40 -0.71 -18.46
C LEU A 41 6.92 -0.45 -18.78
N LEU A 42 6.55 -0.48 -20.07
CA LEU A 42 5.17 -0.31 -20.50
C LEU A 42 4.27 -1.47 -20.08
N ALA A 43 4.81 -2.69 -19.97
CA ALA A 43 4.10 -3.85 -19.47
C ALA A 43 3.99 -3.87 -17.92
N ASP A 44 5.03 -3.44 -17.20
CA ASP A 44 5.05 -3.46 -15.73
C ASP A 44 4.19 -2.34 -15.11
N ARG A 45 4.09 -1.17 -15.75
CA ARG A 45 3.25 -0.06 -15.27
C ARG A 45 1.78 -0.44 -15.02
N PRO A 46 1.03 -1.03 -15.98
CA PRO A 46 -0.36 -1.42 -15.75
C PRO A 46 -0.47 -2.57 -14.74
N PHE A 47 0.49 -3.49 -14.70
CA PHE A 47 0.53 -4.58 -13.72
C PHE A 47 0.58 -4.04 -12.28
N ARG A 48 1.48 -3.08 -12.00
CA ARG A 48 1.56 -2.43 -10.69
C ARG A 48 0.33 -1.61 -10.33
N ALA A 49 -0.22 -0.89 -11.31
CA ALA A 49 -1.48 -0.18 -11.12
C ALA A 49 -2.65 -1.13 -10.79
N GLU A 50 -2.63 -2.35 -11.35
CA GLU A 50 -3.61 -3.38 -11.04
C GLU A 50 -3.42 -3.95 -9.63
N ASN A 51 -2.18 -4.17 -9.17
CA ASN A 51 -1.90 -4.59 -7.80
C ASN A 51 -2.48 -3.62 -6.76
N ILE A 52 -2.36 -2.31 -6.99
CA ILE A 52 -2.96 -1.28 -6.13
C ILE A 52 -4.48 -1.45 -6.04
N LYS A 53 -5.15 -1.69 -7.18
CA LYS A 53 -6.61 -1.91 -7.24
C LYS A 53 -7.02 -3.21 -6.57
N ILE A 54 -6.26 -4.28 -6.73
CA ILE A 54 -6.51 -5.58 -6.10
C ILE A 54 -6.45 -5.43 -4.58
N GLU A 55 -5.41 -4.79 -4.05
CA GLU A 55 -5.28 -4.57 -2.61
C GLU A 55 -6.37 -3.63 -2.07
N GLN A 56 -6.75 -2.60 -2.82
CA GLN A 56 -7.87 -1.72 -2.43
C GLN A 56 -9.20 -2.50 -2.38
N ARG A 57 -9.45 -3.36 -3.37
CA ARG A 57 -10.64 -4.23 -3.40
C ARG A 57 -10.67 -5.19 -2.22
N LYS A 58 -9.54 -5.82 -1.89
CA LYS A 58 -9.44 -6.71 -0.71
C LYS A 58 -9.73 -5.94 0.58
N LYS A 59 -9.18 -4.73 0.73
CA LYS A 59 -9.43 -3.86 1.89
C LYS A 59 -10.93 -3.54 2.02
N ILE A 60 -11.56 -3.10 0.93
CA ILE A 60 -13.00 -2.80 0.92
C ILE A 60 -13.83 -4.05 1.19
N GLN A 61 -13.50 -5.20 0.58
CA GLN A 61 -14.24 -6.44 0.76
C GLN A 61 -14.23 -6.91 2.21
N ARG A 62 -13.10 -6.75 2.92
CA ARG A 62 -12.99 -7.06 4.36
C ARG A 62 -13.83 -6.13 5.23
N LEU A 63 -13.89 -4.84 4.88
CA LEU A 63 -14.59 -3.82 5.68
C LEU A 63 -16.08 -3.70 5.36
N LYS A 64 -16.51 -4.12 4.15
CA LYS A 64 -17.90 -4.11 3.70
C LYS A 64 -18.90 -4.68 4.72
N PRO A 65 -18.69 -5.86 5.34
CA PRO A 65 -19.63 -6.38 6.34
C PRO A 65 -19.72 -5.51 7.59
N LEU A 66 -18.61 -4.89 8.03
CA LEU A 66 -18.62 -4.00 9.19
C LEU A 66 -19.43 -2.74 8.92
N TYR A 67 -19.22 -2.10 7.76
CA TYR A 67 -20.03 -0.96 7.36
C TYR A 67 -21.52 -1.32 7.19
N ALA A 68 -21.82 -2.47 6.58
CA ALA A 68 -23.20 -2.96 6.47
C ALA A 68 -23.86 -3.15 7.85
N LEU A 69 -23.12 -3.72 8.81
CA LEU A 69 -23.59 -3.87 10.18
C LEU A 69 -23.83 -2.52 10.86
N THR A 70 -22.93 -1.55 10.71
CA THR A 70 -23.12 -0.21 11.30
C THR A 70 -24.36 0.50 10.76
N ILE A 71 -24.65 0.35 9.46
CA ILE A 71 -25.86 0.90 8.84
C ILE A 71 -27.11 0.22 9.43
N LEU A 72 -27.09 -1.11 9.55
CA LEU A 72 -28.19 -1.86 10.14
C LEU A 72 -28.45 -1.44 11.60
N LEU A 73 -27.41 -1.29 12.40
CA LEU A 73 -27.50 -0.81 13.78
C LEU A 73 -28.04 0.62 13.86
N ALA A 74 -27.64 1.50 12.93
CA ALA A 74 -28.17 2.86 12.86
C ALA A 74 -29.69 2.87 12.59
N PHE A 75 -30.17 2.03 11.67
CA PHE A 75 -31.61 1.88 11.42
C PHE A 75 -32.36 1.32 12.64
N ALA A 76 -31.82 0.28 13.28
CA ALA A 76 -32.42 -0.29 14.48
C ALA A 76 -32.53 0.74 15.62
N ALA A 77 -31.46 1.52 15.83
CA ALA A 77 -31.45 2.60 16.82
C ALA A 77 -32.45 3.71 16.49
N ALA A 78 -32.57 4.10 15.22
CA ALA A 78 -33.56 5.10 14.78
C ALA A 78 -35.00 4.63 15.03
N ILE A 79 -35.32 3.39 14.68
CA ILE A 79 -36.63 2.78 14.94
C ILE A 79 -36.92 2.77 16.45
N TRP A 80 -35.95 2.34 17.27
CA TRP A 80 -36.07 2.34 18.72
C TRP A 80 -36.30 3.74 19.32
N ALA A 81 -35.61 4.74 18.77
CA ALA A 81 -35.76 6.14 19.19
C ALA A 81 -37.15 6.70 18.87
N MET A 82 -37.74 6.33 17.72
CA MET A 82 -39.11 6.75 17.35
C MET A 82 -40.16 6.26 18.36
N TYR A 83 -40.02 5.03 18.89
CA TYR A 83 -40.98 4.49 19.87
C TYR A 83 -40.78 5.05 21.28
N ASN A 84 -39.56 5.40 21.67
CA ASN A 84 -39.25 5.81 23.04
C ASN A 84 -39.25 7.33 23.28
N GLY A 85 -39.31 8.16 22.22
CA GLY A 85 -39.72 9.57 22.25
C GLY A 85 -38.90 10.56 23.09
N LYS A 86 -37.93 10.11 23.89
CA LYS A 86 -37.11 10.94 24.78
C LYS A 86 -35.68 10.97 24.27
N THR A 87 -35.39 11.96 23.44
CA THR A 87 -34.02 12.26 23.03
C THR A 87 -33.38 13.12 24.13
N ASP A 88 -32.56 12.51 24.98
CA ASP A 88 -31.77 13.22 25.97
C ASP A 88 -30.50 13.82 25.33
N LEU A 89 -29.88 14.80 25.99
CA LEU A 89 -28.61 15.41 25.56
C LEU A 89 -27.51 14.35 25.36
N ILE A 90 -27.53 13.30 26.19
CA ILE A 90 -26.62 12.15 26.09
C ILE A 90 -26.78 11.44 24.73
N THR A 91 -28.01 11.27 24.25
CA THR A 91 -28.28 10.62 22.95
C THR A 91 -27.73 11.44 21.79
N ILE A 92 -27.82 12.77 21.87
CA ILE A 92 -27.27 13.69 20.87
C ILE A 92 -25.74 13.61 20.85
N LEU A 93 -25.11 13.65 22.03
CA LEU A 93 -23.65 13.53 22.17
C LEU A 93 -23.14 12.17 21.66
N MET A 94 -23.84 11.08 21.98
CA MET A 94 -23.51 9.75 21.47
C MET A 94 -23.63 9.68 19.94
N GLY A 95 -24.64 10.31 19.36
CA GLY A 95 -24.77 10.45 17.91
C GLY A 95 -23.59 11.19 17.29
N ALA A 96 -23.17 12.31 17.89
CA ALA A 96 -22.03 13.09 17.41
C ALA A 96 -20.70 12.31 17.47
N VAL A 97 -20.44 11.61 18.58
CA VAL A 97 -19.23 10.76 18.73
C VAL A 97 -19.25 9.62 17.71
N SER A 98 -20.40 8.98 17.51
CA SER A 98 -20.56 7.89 16.54
C SER A 98 -20.30 8.37 15.11
N ALA A 99 -20.81 9.56 14.76
CA ALA A 99 -20.57 10.17 13.46
C ALA A 99 -19.07 10.50 13.24
N PHE A 100 -18.40 11.03 14.26
CA PHE A 100 -16.97 11.33 14.22
C PHE A 100 -16.12 10.06 14.05
N LEU A 101 -16.41 9.00 14.81
CA LEU A 101 -15.72 7.72 14.67
C LEU A 101 -15.96 7.09 13.30
N GLY A 102 -17.18 7.17 12.77
CA GLY A 102 -17.50 6.75 11.41
C GLY A 102 -16.69 7.51 10.36
N TYR A 103 -16.56 8.83 10.50
CA TYR A 103 -15.75 9.67 9.62
C TYR A 103 -14.26 9.28 9.64
N GLN A 104 -13.69 9.11 10.83
CA GLN A 104 -12.29 8.68 10.96
C GLN A 104 -12.04 7.29 10.38
N SER A 105 -12.98 6.35 10.58
CA SER A 105 -12.92 5.02 9.97
C SER A 105 -12.95 5.08 8.44
N LEU A 106 -13.74 5.99 7.86
CA LEU A 106 -13.78 6.19 6.42
C LEU A 106 -12.45 6.74 5.88
N ILE A 107 -11.87 7.74 6.54
CA ILE A 107 -10.55 8.26 6.17
C ILE A 107 -9.50 7.14 6.20
N ALA A 108 -9.43 6.40 7.30
CA ALA A 108 -8.49 5.28 7.44
C ALA A 108 -8.71 4.18 6.37
N THR A 109 -9.94 4.02 5.89
CA THR A 109 -10.27 3.08 4.81
C THR A 109 -9.74 3.57 3.46
N ILE A 110 -9.81 4.87 3.21
CA ILE A 110 -9.34 5.50 1.96
C ILE A 110 -7.80 5.61 1.94
N GLU A 111 -7.17 5.80 3.09
CA GLU A 111 -5.73 6.01 3.15
C GLU A 111 -4.95 4.80 2.60
N PRO A 112 -4.00 5.01 1.66
CA PRO A 112 -3.25 3.93 1.04
C PRO A 112 -2.29 3.29 2.05
N ASN A 113 -2.21 1.96 2.01
CA ASN A 113 -1.25 1.20 2.82
C ASN A 113 0.20 1.42 2.33
N THR A 114 1.20 1.06 3.13
CA THR A 114 2.63 1.13 2.78
C THR A 114 2.91 0.48 1.42
N PHE A 115 2.40 -0.74 1.21
CA PHE A 115 2.51 -1.44 -0.08
C PHE A 115 1.91 -0.65 -1.26
N GLN A 116 0.73 -0.04 -1.08
CA GLN A 116 0.11 0.77 -2.14
C GLN A 116 0.90 2.05 -2.42
N LYS A 117 1.50 2.65 -1.39
CA LYS A 117 2.39 3.81 -1.54
C LYS A 117 3.66 3.41 -2.32
N GLU A 118 4.23 2.25 -2.03
CA GLU A 118 5.40 1.70 -2.74
C GLU A 118 5.08 1.39 -4.21
N GLU A 119 3.98 0.70 -4.48
CA GLU A 119 3.55 0.41 -5.86
C GLU A 119 3.24 1.70 -6.64
N GLN A 120 2.63 2.70 -5.99
CA GLN A 120 2.38 4.00 -6.62
C GLN A 120 3.69 4.75 -6.92
N ALA A 121 4.69 4.66 -6.03
CA ALA A 121 6.01 5.24 -6.25
C ALA A 121 6.71 4.58 -7.44
N ALA A 122 6.63 3.24 -7.55
CA ALA A 122 7.15 2.49 -8.69
C ALA A 122 6.48 2.91 -10.00
N VAL A 123 5.15 3.04 -10.03
CA VAL A 123 4.42 3.53 -11.21
C VAL A 123 4.87 4.94 -11.63
N ASN A 124 5.10 5.82 -10.65
CA ASN A 124 5.59 7.18 -10.90
C ASN A 124 7.03 7.18 -11.44
N GLU A 125 7.88 6.31 -10.92
CA GLU A 125 9.26 6.15 -11.39
C GLU A 125 9.30 5.63 -12.83
N ILE A 126 8.54 4.58 -13.14
CA ILE A 126 8.41 4.05 -14.51
C ILE A 126 7.95 5.16 -15.46
N SER A 127 6.90 5.92 -15.09
CA SER A 127 6.38 7.01 -15.91
C SER A 127 7.42 8.12 -16.12
N LYS A 128 8.24 8.42 -15.11
CA LYS A 128 9.33 9.38 -15.22
C LYS A 128 10.40 8.91 -16.22
N ILE A 129 10.77 7.62 -16.16
CA ILE A 129 11.77 7.04 -17.07
C ILE A 129 11.25 7.03 -18.51
N LEU A 130 10.00 6.63 -18.74
CA LEU A 130 9.40 6.63 -20.07
C LEU A 130 9.36 8.04 -20.70
N LYS A 131 9.02 9.07 -19.91
CA LYS A 131 9.09 10.48 -20.33
C LYS A 131 10.51 10.94 -20.63
N GLN A 132 11.48 10.57 -19.79
CA GLN A 132 12.89 10.89 -20.04
C GLN A 132 13.40 10.27 -21.35
N ARG A 133 12.89 9.10 -21.71
CA ARG A 133 13.22 8.40 -22.96
C ARG A 133 12.39 8.87 -24.17
N ARG A 134 11.50 9.85 -23.99
CA ARG A 134 10.60 10.39 -25.04
C ARG A 134 9.71 9.35 -25.71
N VAL A 135 9.36 8.30 -24.96
CA VAL A 135 8.38 7.30 -25.40
C VAL A 135 6.95 7.76 -25.09
N GLU A 136 6.82 8.67 -24.12
CA GLU A 136 5.63 9.42 -23.72
C GLU A 136 5.96 10.91 -23.60
#